data_AF-A0A1H1VX85-F1
#
_entry.id   AF-A0A1H1VX85-F1
#
_cell.length_a   1.000
_cell.length_b   1.000
_cell.length_c   1.000
_cell.angle_alpha   90.00
_cell.angle_beta   90.00
_cell.angle_gamma   90.00
#
_symmetry.space_group_name_H-M   'P 1'
#
loop_
_entity.id
_entity.type
_entity.pdbx_description
1 polymer ?
#
loop_
_entity_poly.entity_id
_entity_poly.type
_entity_poly.pdbx_seq_one_letter_code
_entity_poly.pdbx_strand_id
1 'polypeptide(L)'
;MQSGFMQRLRRGLLLALLGAALPAGAAAETTGGDDGQRGQGGDAGSTQSTPSSTQTSSLSSADQERYLAELKRLYPRQAPRKALLEHCNRLLESYALRAGYRVGEARADDLLYQLSILGEGTLNVREEIRSADGSRMEVHNRRLELYGVDPFVRYDCPSRGPSCQVLSPKDGTPLFTLVRDHAGMEELARALSYLIRDLQKG
;
A
#
# COMPACT_ATOMS: atom_id res chain seq x y z
N MET A 1 0.03 29.50 -2.28
CA MET A 1 -0.31 28.18 -2.85
C MET A 1 -0.75 27.30 -1.69
N GLN A 2 -2.06 27.21 -1.48
CA GLN A 2 -2.67 26.59 -0.29
C GLN A 2 -3.08 25.14 -0.59
N SER A 3 -2.86 24.32 0.43
CA SER A 3 -2.71 22.88 0.41
C SER A 3 -4.06 22.16 0.51
N GLY A 4 -4.40 21.34 -0.48
CA GLY A 4 -5.64 20.55 -0.56
C GLY A 4 -5.61 19.21 0.20
N PHE A 5 -5.01 19.15 1.39
CA PHE A 5 -4.75 17.89 2.10
C PHE A 5 -5.63 17.63 3.34
N MET A 6 -6.64 18.47 3.63
CA MET A 6 -7.48 18.36 4.83
C MET A 6 -8.98 18.23 4.55
N GLN A 7 -9.40 17.47 3.53
CA GLN A 7 -10.84 17.33 3.22
C GLN A 7 -11.39 15.90 3.11
N ARG A 8 -10.67 14.89 3.60
CA ARG A 8 -11.12 13.48 3.55
C ARG A 8 -11.27 12.81 4.92
N LEU A 9 -11.82 13.52 5.90
CA LEU A 9 -12.09 12.98 7.25
C LEU A 9 -13.50 13.29 7.81
N ARG A 10 -14.49 13.62 6.96
CA ARG A 10 -15.86 13.99 7.41
C ARG A 10 -17.02 13.39 6.62
N ARG A 11 -16.91 12.17 6.09
CA ARG A 11 -18.06 11.46 5.52
C ARG A 11 -18.08 10.00 5.95
N GLY A 12 -18.87 9.72 6.98
CA GLY A 12 -19.08 8.37 7.49
C GLY A 12 -19.98 8.33 8.72
N LEU A 13 -21.03 9.16 8.76
CA LEU A 13 -22.10 9.04 9.74
C LEU A 13 -23.41 9.51 9.10
N LEU A 14 -24.48 8.77 9.36
CA LEU A 14 -25.85 8.85 8.84
C LEU A 14 -26.08 8.27 7.43
N LEU A 15 -26.58 7.04 7.37
CA LEU A 15 -27.93 6.74 6.88
C LEU A 15 -28.26 5.26 7.12
N ALA A 16 -28.93 5.01 8.24
CA ALA A 16 -29.73 3.80 8.43
C ALA A 16 -31.10 4.28 8.90
N LEU A 17 -32.13 4.10 8.06
CA LEU A 17 -33.56 3.91 8.38
C LEU A 17 -34.40 4.10 7.10
N LEU A 18 -35.51 3.34 7.03
CA LEU A 18 -36.43 3.05 5.92
C LEU A 18 -35.92 1.97 4.95
N GLY A 19 -36.61 0.86 4.68
CA GLY A 19 -38.00 0.50 4.94
C GLY A 19 -38.54 -0.27 3.71
N ALA A 20 -38.87 -1.55 3.92
CA ALA A 20 -39.78 -2.44 3.18
C ALA A 20 -40.11 -2.21 1.69
N ALA A 21 -40.01 -3.30 0.90
CA ALA A 21 -41.12 -4.00 0.20
C ALA A 21 -40.74 -4.51 -1.21
N LEU A 22 -40.95 -5.82 -1.42
CA LEU A 22 -41.08 -6.47 -2.73
C LEU A 22 -42.37 -5.99 -3.44
N PRO A 23 -42.48 -6.10 -4.79
CA PRO A 23 -43.01 -7.33 -5.38
C PRO A 23 -42.29 -7.82 -6.64
N ALA A 24 -42.53 -9.10 -6.90
CA ALA A 24 -42.18 -9.86 -8.10
C ALA A 24 -42.90 -9.37 -9.36
N GLY A 25 -42.25 -9.51 -10.51
CA GLY A 25 -42.82 -9.41 -11.84
C GLY A 25 -42.13 -10.42 -12.75
N ALA A 26 -42.91 -11.31 -13.35
CA ALA A 26 -42.49 -12.48 -14.12
C ALA A 26 -42.63 -12.26 -15.64
N ALA A 27 -41.88 -13.09 -16.40
CA ALA A 27 -42.11 -13.54 -17.79
C ALA A 27 -41.89 -12.48 -18.91
N ALA A 28 -41.43 -12.76 -20.12
CA ALA A 28 -41.22 -14.00 -20.89
C ALA A 28 -40.29 -13.73 -22.11
N GLU A 29 -39.56 -14.77 -22.56
CA GLU A 29 -39.40 -15.28 -23.95
C GLU A 29 -39.03 -14.32 -25.14
N THR A 30 -38.35 -14.67 -26.25
CA THR A 30 -37.57 -15.80 -26.82
C THR A 30 -37.06 -15.31 -28.21
N THR A 31 -36.00 -15.95 -28.74
CA THR A 31 -35.66 -16.07 -30.19
C THR A 31 -35.15 -14.79 -30.89
N GLY A 32 -34.11 -14.75 -31.72
CA GLY A 32 -33.27 -15.71 -32.45
C GLY A 32 -32.69 -14.92 -33.65
N GLY A 33 -31.51 -15.27 -34.18
CA GLY A 33 -30.97 -14.59 -35.36
C GLY A 33 -29.48 -14.83 -35.60
N ASP A 34 -29.22 -15.76 -36.50
CA ASP A 34 -27.95 -16.25 -37.02
C ASP A 34 -27.39 -15.36 -38.15
N ASP A 35 -26.14 -15.68 -38.54
CA ASP A 35 -25.42 -15.32 -39.78
C ASP A 35 -24.60 -14.01 -39.91
N GLY A 36 -23.31 -14.21 -40.22
CA GLY A 36 -22.77 -13.63 -41.45
C GLY A 36 -21.60 -12.64 -41.39
N GLN A 37 -20.38 -13.20 -41.41
CA GLN A 37 -19.30 -12.88 -42.38
C GLN A 37 -18.43 -11.58 -42.30
N ARG A 38 -17.11 -11.83 -42.24
CA ARG A 38 -15.96 -11.17 -42.91
C ARG A 38 -15.78 -9.64 -42.87
N GLY A 39 -14.66 -9.24 -42.29
CA GLY A 39 -13.93 -8.01 -42.64
C GLY A 39 -12.49 -8.04 -42.14
N GLN A 40 -11.55 -8.43 -43.00
CA GLN A 40 -10.12 -8.18 -42.83
C GLN A 40 -9.85 -6.70 -43.14
N GLY A 41 -9.22 -5.99 -42.22
CA GLY A 41 -8.65 -4.66 -42.42
C GLY A 41 -7.54 -4.48 -41.41
N GLY A 42 -6.30 -4.55 -41.89
CA GLY A 42 -5.13 -4.20 -41.08
C GLY A 42 -5.09 -2.71 -40.86
N ASP A 43 -4.71 -2.29 -39.66
CA ASP A 43 -4.18 -0.96 -39.43
C ASP A 43 -3.12 -0.99 -38.34
N ALA A 44 -2.09 -0.20 -38.60
CA ALA A 44 -0.89 -0.05 -37.80
C ALA A 44 -1.20 0.43 -36.38
N GLY A 45 -0.58 -0.20 -35.40
CA GLY A 45 -0.65 0.21 -34.01
C GLY A 45 0.64 -0.11 -33.30
N SER A 46 1.62 0.79 -33.44
CA SER A 46 2.82 0.86 -32.59
C SER A 46 2.43 0.58 -31.15
N THR A 47 2.83 -0.59 -30.64
CA THR A 47 2.71 -0.91 -29.23
C THR A 47 3.77 -0.09 -28.52
N GLN A 48 3.40 1.15 -28.17
CA GLN A 48 4.16 1.99 -27.27
C GLN A 48 4.37 1.20 -25.99
N SER A 49 5.63 0.90 -25.71
CA SER A 49 6.07 0.37 -24.43
C SER A 49 5.58 1.31 -23.34
N THR A 50 4.65 0.84 -22.53
CA THR A 50 4.18 1.52 -21.33
C THR A 50 5.41 1.86 -20.48
N PRO A 51 5.65 3.14 -20.13
CA PRO A 51 6.72 3.44 -19.20
C PRO A 51 6.31 2.86 -17.85
N SER A 52 7.00 1.80 -17.42
CA SER A 52 7.13 1.50 -16.00
C SER A 52 7.62 2.79 -15.34
N SER A 53 6.85 3.34 -14.40
CA SER A 53 7.26 4.52 -13.63
C SER A 53 8.49 4.20 -12.79
N THR A 54 9.65 4.24 -13.42
CA THR A 54 10.95 4.35 -12.78
C THR A 54 11.16 5.82 -12.47
N GLN A 55 10.31 6.38 -11.60
CA GLN A 55 10.70 7.60 -10.88
C GLN A 55 11.67 7.14 -9.80
N THR A 56 12.93 6.96 -10.21
CA THR A 56 14.03 6.82 -9.26
C THR A 56 14.22 8.20 -8.63
N SER A 57 13.39 8.51 -7.63
CA SER A 57 13.62 9.59 -6.69
C SER A 57 14.99 9.34 -6.07
N SER A 58 16.03 9.94 -6.64
CA SER A 58 17.38 9.82 -6.15
C SER A 58 17.38 10.29 -4.70
N LEU A 59 17.76 9.42 -3.76
CA LEU A 59 17.85 9.77 -2.34
C LEU A 59 19.08 10.66 -2.10
N SER A 60 19.13 11.85 -2.68
CA SER A 60 20.24 12.77 -2.44
C SER A 60 20.24 13.23 -0.98
N SER A 61 21.40 13.67 -0.47
CA SER A 61 21.48 14.21 0.89
C SER A 61 20.59 15.45 1.05
N ALA A 62 20.48 16.29 0.02
CA ALA A 62 19.60 17.46 0.03
C ALA A 62 18.11 17.08 0.08
N ASP A 63 17.71 16.02 -0.63
CA ASP A 63 16.34 15.49 -0.57
C ASP A 63 16.02 14.93 0.82
N GLN A 64 16.99 14.22 1.41
CA GLN A 64 16.86 13.72 2.78
C GLN A 64 16.68 14.86 3.79
N GLU A 65 17.49 15.92 3.70
CA GLU A 65 17.40 17.07 4.61
C GLU A 65 16.05 17.79 4.51
N ARG A 66 15.56 18.02 3.28
CA ARG A 66 14.24 18.63 3.06
C ARG A 66 13.13 17.76 3.63
N TYR A 67 13.17 16.46 3.35
CA TYR A 67 12.19 15.52 3.86
C TYR A 67 12.18 15.45 5.40
N LEU A 68 13.36 15.41 6.03
CA LEU A 68 13.47 15.43 7.49
C LEU A 68 12.97 16.75 8.10
N ALA A 69 13.15 17.88 7.41
CA ALA A 69 12.60 19.17 7.85
C ALA A 69 11.07 19.18 7.79
N GLU A 70 10.46 18.60 6.76
CA GLU A 70 9.01 18.40 6.68
C GLU A 70 8.51 17.47 7.80
N LEU A 71 9.21 16.36 8.01
CA LEU A 71 8.91 15.41 9.06
C LEU A 71 9.00 16.07 10.45
N LYS A 72 9.97 16.94 10.70
CA LYS A 72 10.07 17.67 11.97
C LYS A 72 8.83 18.53 12.25
N ARG A 73 8.14 19.03 11.24
CA ARG A 73 6.88 19.77 11.41
C ARG A 73 5.72 18.86 11.82
N LEU A 74 5.69 17.63 11.30
CA LEU A 74 4.67 16.62 11.62
C LEU A 74 4.92 15.93 12.98
N TYR A 75 6.19 15.80 13.38
CA TYR A 75 6.64 15.12 14.59
C TYR A 75 7.55 16.03 15.45
N PRO A 76 7.06 17.18 15.95
CA PRO A 76 7.91 18.23 16.52
C PRO A 76 8.71 17.79 17.76
N ARG A 77 8.20 16.82 18.52
CA ARG A 77 8.83 16.33 19.76
C ARG A 77 9.77 15.15 19.57
N GLN A 78 9.97 14.69 18.34
CA GLN A 78 10.74 13.48 18.08
C GLN A 78 12.10 13.81 17.46
N ALA A 79 13.08 12.94 17.76
CA ALA A 79 14.34 12.88 17.03
C ALA A 79 14.08 12.32 15.60
N PRO A 80 14.92 12.64 14.61
CA PRO A 80 14.70 12.24 13.20
C PRO A 80 14.43 10.73 13.02
N ARG A 81 15.26 9.86 13.61
CA ARG A 81 15.07 8.40 13.59
C ARG A 81 13.70 7.96 14.09
N LYS A 82 13.27 8.50 15.23
CA LYS A 82 11.98 8.16 15.84
C LYS A 82 10.81 8.68 15.01
N ALA A 83 10.94 9.88 14.44
CA ALA A 83 9.95 10.47 13.54
C ALA A 83 9.76 9.63 12.27
N LEU A 84 10.85 9.15 11.66
CA LEU A 84 10.81 8.25 10.50
C LEU A 84 10.12 6.93 10.83
N LEU A 85 10.50 6.29 11.95
CA LEU A 85 9.88 5.04 12.39
C LEU A 85 8.38 5.22 12.64
N GLU A 86 7.99 6.28 13.36
CA GLU A 86 6.59 6.56 13.64
C GLU A 86 5.82 6.86 12.35
N HIS A 87 6.45 7.54 11.38
CA HIS A 87 5.84 7.81 10.10
C HIS A 87 5.58 6.56 9.28
N CYS A 88 6.58 5.67 9.19
CA CYS A 88 6.41 4.37 8.55
C CYS A 88 5.25 3.60 9.19
N ASN A 89 5.18 3.56 10.52
CA ASN A 89 4.10 2.87 11.24
C ASN A 89 2.72 3.47 10.97
N ARG A 90 2.59 4.81 10.89
CA ARG A 90 1.32 5.45 10.51
C ARG A 90 0.89 5.13 9.08
N LEU A 91 1.84 5.06 8.15
CA LEU A 91 1.57 4.66 6.77
C LEU A 91 1.12 3.19 6.71
N LEU A 92 1.82 2.30 7.41
CA LEU A 92 1.45 0.88 7.51
C LEU A 92 0.04 0.70 8.08
N GLU A 93 -0.32 1.46 9.13
CA GLU A 93 -1.67 1.43 9.70
C GLU A 93 -2.73 1.96 8.72
N SER A 94 -2.44 3.07 8.05
CA SER A 94 -3.37 3.74 7.12
C SER A 94 -3.66 2.89 5.88
N TYR A 95 -2.67 2.15 5.40
CA TYR A 95 -2.75 1.34 4.18
C TYR A 95 -2.84 -0.16 4.46
N ALA A 96 -3.13 -0.57 5.69
CA ALA A 96 -3.20 -1.99 6.02
C ALA A 96 -4.32 -2.69 5.22
N LEU A 97 -4.02 -3.90 4.72
CA LEU A 97 -4.95 -4.68 3.93
C LEU A 97 -5.97 -5.37 4.83
N ARG A 98 -7.15 -4.76 4.94
CA ARG A 98 -8.27 -5.30 5.73
C ARG A 98 -9.10 -6.31 4.94
N ALA A 99 -9.81 -7.19 5.65
CA ALA A 99 -10.74 -8.18 5.13
C ALA A 99 -11.73 -7.60 4.09
N GLY A 100 -12.19 -6.36 4.32
CA GLY A 100 -13.12 -5.67 3.42
C GLY A 100 -12.57 -5.39 2.01
N TYR A 101 -11.25 -5.42 1.80
CA TYR A 101 -10.62 -5.30 0.48
C TYR A 101 -10.43 -6.65 -0.23
N ARG A 102 -10.70 -7.76 0.47
CA ARG A 102 -10.42 -9.15 0.04
C ARG A 102 -11.71 -9.96 -0.13
N VAL A 103 -12.76 -9.31 -0.63
CA VAL A 103 -14.07 -9.94 -0.82
C VAL A 103 -13.98 -11.06 -1.85
N GLY A 104 -14.49 -12.24 -1.49
CA GLY A 104 -14.47 -13.42 -2.35
C GLY A 104 -13.20 -14.26 -2.25
N GLU A 105 -12.23 -13.87 -1.42
CA GLU A 105 -11.07 -14.71 -1.11
C GLU A 105 -11.41 -15.72 0.00
N ALA A 106 -10.85 -16.93 -0.09
CA ALA A 106 -11.07 -17.99 0.90
C ALA A 106 -10.58 -17.61 2.32
N ARG A 107 -9.66 -16.65 2.42
CA ARG A 107 -9.15 -16.08 3.67
C ARG A 107 -9.10 -14.57 3.57
N ALA A 108 -10.24 -13.92 3.82
CA ALA A 108 -10.32 -12.47 3.96
C ALA A 108 -9.86 -12.03 5.36
N ASP A 109 -8.58 -12.27 5.67
CA ASP A 109 -7.98 -11.85 6.93
C ASP A 109 -7.45 -10.41 6.82
N ASP A 110 -7.55 -9.68 7.92
CA ASP A 110 -6.81 -8.43 8.14
C ASP A 110 -5.32 -8.73 8.24
N LEU A 111 -4.53 -7.94 7.53
CA LEU A 111 -3.08 -8.01 7.50
C LEU A 111 -2.50 -6.69 8.01
N LEU A 112 -1.95 -6.72 9.21
CA LEU A 112 -1.45 -5.55 9.94
C LEU A 112 0.05 -5.65 10.15
N TYR A 113 0.75 -4.52 10.02
CA TYR A 113 2.20 -4.46 10.16
C TYR A 113 2.62 -3.40 11.17
N GLN A 114 3.68 -3.70 11.90
CA GLN A 114 4.34 -2.76 12.79
C GLN A 114 5.85 -2.93 12.73
N LEU A 115 6.56 -1.80 12.73
CA LEU A 115 7.99 -1.70 12.79
C LEU A 115 8.46 -1.31 14.20
N SER A 116 9.55 -1.93 14.63
CA SER A 116 10.32 -1.53 15.81
C SER A 116 11.82 -1.66 15.56
N ILE A 117 12.63 -0.93 16.30
CA ILE A 117 14.10 -1.02 16.23
C ILE A 117 14.56 -1.92 17.38
N LEU A 118 15.34 -2.97 17.09
CA LEU A 118 15.85 -3.91 18.11
C LEU A 118 17.29 -3.64 18.54
N GLY A 119 18.04 -2.88 17.76
CA GLY A 119 19.45 -2.58 17.97
C GLY A 119 20.01 -1.73 16.84
N GLU A 120 21.32 -1.54 16.83
CA GLU A 120 22.00 -0.84 15.74
C GLU A 120 21.83 -1.62 14.43
N GLY A 121 21.33 -0.98 13.39
CA GLY A 121 21.12 -1.60 12.07
C GLY A 121 20.09 -2.74 12.01
N THR A 122 19.35 -3.06 13.08
CA THR A 122 18.34 -4.14 13.07
C THR A 122 16.93 -3.59 13.22
N LEU A 123 16.10 -3.84 12.21
CA LEU A 123 14.67 -3.56 12.21
C LEU A 123 13.88 -4.84 12.49
N ASN A 124 12.85 -4.76 13.34
CA ASN A 124 11.89 -5.83 13.53
C ASN A 124 10.58 -5.47 12.83
N VAL A 125 10.09 -6.43 12.05
CA VAL A 125 8.79 -6.40 11.40
C VAL A 125 7.88 -7.36 12.14
N ARG A 126 6.86 -6.82 12.79
CA ARG A 126 5.74 -7.58 13.35
C ARG A 126 4.60 -7.59 12.34
N GLU A 127 4.21 -8.77 11.89
CA GLU A 127 3.03 -9.01 11.09
C GLU A 127 1.96 -9.65 11.97
N GLU A 128 0.74 -9.17 11.86
CA GLU A 128 -0.43 -9.73 12.52
C GLU A 128 -1.48 -10.07 11.46
N ILE A 129 -1.92 -11.32 11.46
CA ILE A 129 -2.99 -11.83 10.60
C ILE A 129 -4.19 -12.11 11.48
N ARG A 130 -5.30 -11.41 11.23
CA ARG A 130 -6.51 -11.51 12.05
C ARG A 130 -7.71 -11.84 11.18
N SER A 131 -8.48 -12.86 11.55
CA SER A 131 -9.72 -13.16 10.83
C SER A 131 -10.74 -12.03 10.97
N ALA A 132 -11.60 -11.86 9.96
CA ALA A 132 -12.62 -10.80 9.95
C ALA A 132 -13.60 -10.86 11.14
N ASP A 133 -13.84 -12.06 11.67
CA ASP A 133 -14.69 -12.32 12.84
C ASP A 133 -13.91 -12.25 14.18
N GLY A 134 -12.59 -12.03 14.13
CA GLY A 134 -11.70 -11.98 15.28
C GLY A 134 -11.42 -13.33 15.97
N SER A 135 -11.91 -14.45 15.42
CA SER A 135 -11.76 -15.79 16.01
C SER A 135 -10.33 -16.34 15.92
N ARG A 136 -9.53 -15.87 14.96
CA ARG A 136 -8.13 -16.27 14.75
C ARG A 136 -7.23 -15.05 14.72
N MET A 137 -6.10 -15.14 15.43
CA MET A 137 -5.02 -14.17 15.39
C MET A 137 -3.68 -14.90 15.36
N GLU A 138 -2.86 -14.59 14.35
CA GLU A 138 -1.49 -15.08 14.21
C GLU A 138 -0.54 -13.89 14.22
N VAL A 139 0.60 -14.03 14.89
CA VAL A 139 1.61 -12.98 14.98
C VAL A 139 2.96 -13.55 14.57
N HIS A 140 3.58 -12.93 13.56
CA HIS A 140 4.90 -13.28 13.07
C HIS A 140 5.87 -12.11 13.29
N ASN A 141 7.06 -12.41 13.79
CA ASN A 141 8.12 -11.41 13.93
C ASN A 141 9.30 -11.81 13.05
N ARG A 142 9.75 -10.88 12.22
CA ARG A 142 10.89 -11.05 11.32
C ARG A 142 11.92 -9.97 11.62
N ARG A 143 13.18 -10.36 11.80
CA ARG A 143 14.30 -9.43 11.94
C ARG A 143 14.92 -9.17 10.58
N LEU A 144 15.20 -7.90 10.30
CA LEU A 144 15.85 -7.44 9.11
C LEU A 144 17.16 -6.75 9.51
N GLU A 145 18.26 -7.42 9.23
CA GLU A 145 19.61 -6.85 9.36
C GLU A 145 19.88 -5.94 8.16
N LEU A 146 20.21 -4.67 8.42
CA LEU A 146 20.31 -3.63 7.40
C LEU A 146 21.74 -3.30 7.00
N TYR A 147 22.76 -3.77 7.72
CA TYR A 147 24.14 -3.51 7.31
C TYR A 147 24.44 -4.20 5.97
N GLY A 148 24.97 -3.43 5.02
CA GLY A 148 25.33 -3.92 3.68
C GLY A 148 24.16 -4.13 2.72
N VAL A 149 22.91 -3.86 3.13
CA VAL A 149 21.75 -3.91 2.22
C VAL A 149 21.59 -2.58 1.47
N ASP A 150 21.04 -2.62 0.26
CA ASP A 150 20.65 -1.41 -0.47
C ASP A 150 19.56 -0.67 0.33
N PRO A 151 19.78 0.58 0.75
CA PRO A 151 18.76 1.33 1.47
C PRO A 151 17.52 1.67 0.62
N PHE A 152 17.58 1.55 -0.71
CA PHE A 152 16.46 1.92 -1.57
C PHE A 152 15.36 0.85 -1.55
N VAL A 153 14.26 1.18 -0.87
CA VAL A 153 13.08 0.31 -0.79
C VAL A 153 12.28 0.43 -2.06
N ARG A 154 11.95 -0.71 -2.65
CA ARG A 154 11.14 -0.82 -3.85
C ARG A 154 9.73 -1.31 -3.50
N TYR A 155 8.78 -0.99 -4.35
CA TYR A 155 7.44 -1.54 -4.28
C TYR A 155 6.93 -1.89 -5.67
N ASP A 156 6.01 -2.86 -5.72
CA ASP A 156 5.29 -3.25 -6.92
C ASP A 156 3.79 -3.11 -6.67
N CYS A 157 3.10 -2.46 -7.59
CA CYS A 157 1.66 -2.26 -7.57
C CYS A 157 1.10 -2.78 -8.90
N PRO A 158 0.59 -4.02 -8.94
CA PRO A 158 0.03 -4.57 -10.17
C PRO A 158 -1.14 -3.72 -10.69
N SER A 159 -1.31 -3.73 -12.03
CA SER A 159 -2.37 -2.98 -12.71
C SER A 159 -3.78 -3.40 -12.29
N ARG A 160 -3.93 -4.63 -11.79
CA ARG A 160 -5.17 -5.22 -11.28
C ARG A 160 -4.96 -5.73 -9.86
N GLY A 161 -6.05 -5.83 -9.12
CA GLY A 161 -6.06 -6.31 -7.73
C GLY A 161 -6.10 -5.19 -6.70
N PRO A 162 -6.36 -5.54 -5.43
CA PRO A 162 -6.59 -4.56 -4.37
C PRO A 162 -5.31 -4.15 -3.62
N SER A 163 -4.15 -4.74 -3.93
CA SER A 163 -2.94 -4.60 -3.12
C SER A 163 -1.68 -4.22 -3.90
N CYS A 164 -0.73 -3.65 -3.16
CA CYS A 164 0.68 -3.47 -3.55
C CYS A 164 1.58 -4.27 -2.61
N GLN A 165 2.79 -4.58 -3.08
CA GLN A 165 3.83 -5.26 -2.32
C GLN A 165 5.03 -4.33 -2.15
N VAL A 166 5.44 -4.08 -0.91
CA VAL A 166 6.74 -3.45 -0.61
C VAL A 166 7.76 -4.56 -0.48
N LEU A 167 8.90 -4.44 -1.16
CA LEU A 167 9.91 -5.47 -1.24
C LEU A 167 11.00 -5.28 -0.17
N SER A 168 11.46 -6.39 0.36
CA SER A 168 12.58 -6.47 1.29
C SER A 168 13.86 -6.01 0.59
N PRO A 169 14.61 -5.04 1.15
CA PRO A 169 15.88 -4.59 0.58
C PRO A 169 16.99 -5.65 0.67
N LYS A 170 16.79 -6.69 1.48
CA LYS A 170 17.79 -7.76 1.68
C LYS A 170 17.79 -8.79 0.55
N ASP A 171 16.61 -9.16 0.06
CA ASP A 171 16.43 -10.31 -0.84
C ASP A 171 15.36 -10.10 -1.92
N GLY A 172 14.68 -8.94 -1.93
CA GLY A 172 13.62 -8.62 -2.89
C GLY A 172 12.30 -9.36 -2.64
N THR A 173 12.19 -10.15 -1.57
CA THR A 173 10.94 -10.84 -1.23
C THR A 173 9.88 -9.87 -0.69
N PRO A 174 8.57 -10.21 -0.74
CA PRO A 174 7.54 -9.34 -0.18
C PRO A 174 7.71 -9.12 1.33
N LEU A 175 7.92 -7.86 1.71
CA LEU A 175 8.05 -7.42 3.10
C LEU A 175 6.68 -7.06 3.68
N PHE A 176 5.91 -6.25 2.95
CA PHE A 176 4.55 -5.85 3.31
C PHE A 176 3.60 -6.05 2.13
N THR A 177 2.38 -6.48 2.40
CA THR A 177 1.26 -6.43 1.45
C THR A 177 0.21 -5.45 1.95
N LEU A 178 -0.01 -4.36 1.21
CA LEU A 178 -0.81 -3.21 1.63
C LEU A 178 -1.90 -2.91 0.59
N VAL A 179 -2.93 -2.15 0.97
CA VAL A 179 -3.96 -1.67 0.03
C VAL A 179 -3.29 -0.88 -1.11
N ARG A 180 -3.83 -1.05 -2.32
CA ARG A 180 -3.34 -0.38 -3.52
C ARG A 180 -3.57 1.12 -3.47
N ASP A 181 -2.53 1.85 -3.09
CA ASP A 181 -2.44 3.30 -3.17
C ASP A 181 -1.01 3.68 -3.60
N HIS A 182 -0.84 4.13 -4.85
CA HIS A 182 0.49 4.41 -5.40
C HIS A 182 1.22 5.52 -4.65
N ALA A 183 0.52 6.56 -4.20
CA ALA A 183 1.14 7.69 -3.50
C ALA A 183 1.55 7.28 -2.08
N GLY A 184 0.70 6.50 -1.41
CA GLY A 184 0.98 5.91 -0.11
C GLY A 184 2.16 4.95 -0.13
N MET A 185 2.25 4.11 -1.17
CA MET A 185 3.39 3.20 -1.33
C MET A 185 4.68 3.93 -1.64
N GLU A 186 4.63 4.97 -2.47
CA GLU A 186 5.80 5.82 -2.75
C GLU A 186 6.31 6.50 -1.48
N GLU A 187 5.41 7.08 -0.68
CA GLU A 187 5.74 7.74 0.58
C GLU A 187 6.30 6.75 1.61
N LEU A 188 5.72 5.55 1.71
CA LEU A 188 6.23 4.49 2.58
C LEU A 188 7.62 4.03 2.15
N ALA A 189 7.83 3.78 0.87
CA ALA A 189 9.13 3.37 0.33
C ALA A 189 10.19 4.44 0.58
N ARG A 190 9.85 5.72 0.39
CA ARG A 190 10.72 6.86 0.66
C ARG A 190 11.07 6.97 2.14
N ALA A 191 10.07 6.96 3.03
CA ALA A 191 10.25 7.04 4.47
C ALA A 191 11.12 5.88 4.99
N LEU A 192 10.84 4.66 4.53
CA LEU A 192 11.58 3.47 4.94
C LEU A 192 13.02 3.50 4.43
N SER A 193 13.24 4.00 3.21
CA SER A 193 14.59 4.15 2.67
C SER A 193 15.44 5.11 3.51
N TYR A 194 14.86 6.24 3.94
CA TYR A 194 15.57 7.16 4.83
C TYR A 194 15.78 6.58 6.23
N LEU A 195 14.82 5.81 6.76
CA LEU A 195 14.99 5.10 8.03
C LEU A 195 16.14 4.10 7.95
N ILE A 196 16.23 3.30 6.88
CA ILE A 196 17.30 2.33 6.69
C ILE A 196 18.66 3.02 6.62
N ARG A 197 18.79 4.09 5.82
CA ARG A 197 20.05 4.87 5.75
C ARG A 197 20.46 5.44 7.10
N ASP A 198 19.50 5.90 7.88
CA ASP A 198 19.75 6.45 9.21
C ASP A 198 20.21 5.35 10.19
N LEU A 199 19.60 4.16 10.14
CA LEU A 199 19.99 3.00 10.96
C LEU A 199 21.37 2.44 10.58
N GLN A 200 21.75 2.51 9.31
CA GLN A 200 23.07 2.06 8.82
C GLN A 200 24.22 2.98 9.26
N LYS A 201 23.95 4.24 9.61
CA LYS A 201 24.98 5.21 10.02
C LYS A 201 25.41 5.10 11.49
N GLY A 202 24.64 4.40 12.32
CA GLY A 202 24.82 4.37 13.79
C GLY A 202 24.01 5.46 14.47
#